data_AF-A0A847P0I1-F1
#
_entry.id   AF-A0A847P0I1-F1
#
_cell.length_a   1.000
_cell.length_b   1.000
_cell.length_c   1.000
_cell.angle_alpha   90.00
_cell.angle_beta   90.00
_cell.angle_gamma   90.00
#
_symmetry.space_group_name_H-M   'P 1'
#
loop_
_entity.id
_entity.type
_entity.pdbx_description
1 polymer ?
#
loop_
_entity_poly.entity_id
_entity_poly.type
_entity_poly.pdbx_seq_one_letter_code
_entity_poly.pdbx_strand_id
1 'polypeptide(L)'
;MDDLGNVIDNIVQVQGATADGPSLSDQNWKTVMTEGDCRLVEPERFFCEENCGFGYKCVGENTCQAEPKRINVGKVTLSGLKTTENTTTMSLGDRTPYMPIEEMVYPPFEDGGKITLSFAGDSALKIDSFTITGKGIAPIEIKNDSIKLEDGKDITLKWEPSEQDHDSIFFEIDISYHGGTKAKILGATKDDGSCTISGEMLDKLKAYGIAGFPRLVMYRRATFKNKAGNVELVIESEEMKYLHVPGIISCNGYCPDGMTCGSDRVCR
;
A
#
# COMPACT_ATOMS: atom_id res chain seq x y z
N MET A 1 5.69 12.04 -26.32
CA MET A 1 5.10 10.75 -25.88
C MET A 1 4.68 10.99 -24.44
N ASP A 2 3.91 12.08 -24.22
CA ASP A 2 3.94 12.86 -22.97
C ASP A 2 2.60 12.79 -22.24
N ASP A 3 1.80 11.77 -22.53
CA ASP A 3 0.46 11.62 -21.97
C ASP A 3 0.24 10.18 -21.51
N LEU A 4 1.15 9.68 -20.67
CA LEU A 4 0.78 8.67 -19.67
C LEU A 4 0.01 9.43 -18.58
N GLY A 5 -1.16 9.92 -18.97
CA GLY A 5 -1.99 10.82 -18.19
C GLY A 5 -2.23 10.30 -16.77
N ASN A 6 -2.30 11.24 -15.83
CA ASN A 6 -2.78 10.99 -14.49
C ASN A 6 -4.21 10.42 -14.59
N VAL A 7 -4.35 9.10 -14.65
CA VAL A 7 -5.63 8.45 -14.37
C VAL A 7 -5.81 8.58 -12.87
N ILE A 8 -6.45 9.66 -12.43
CA ILE A 8 -6.92 9.78 -11.06
C ILE A 8 -8.20 8.95 -10.98
N ASP A 9 -8.03 7.67 -10.71
CA ASP A 9 -9.14 6.81 -10.34
C ASP A 9 -9.49 7.14 -8.89
N ASN A 10 -10.47 8.02 -8.71
CA ASN A 10 -11.08 8.38 -7.42
C ASN A 10 -11.92 7.21 -6.88
N ILE A 11 -11.27 6.08 -6.65
CA ILE A 11 -11.90 4.84 -6.21
C ILE A 11 -11.81 4.76 -4.69
N VAL A 12 -12.92 4.39 -4.07
CA VAL A 12 -12.96 4.01 -2.66
C VAL A 12 -13.25 2.53 -2.58
N GLN A 13 -12.39 1.80 -1.87
CA GLN A 13 -12.57 0.37 -1.61
C GLN A 13 -12.57 0.11 -0.11
N VAL A 14 -13.45 -0.80 0.33
CA VAL A 14 -13.43 -1.35 1.68
C VAL A 14 -13.36 -2.86 1.58
N GLN A 15 -12.37 -3.45 2.24
CA GLN A 15 -12.23 -4.88 2.37
C GLN A 15 -11.67 -5.23 3.73
N GLY A 16 -12.13 -6.33 4.32
CA GLY A 16 -11.59 -6.84 5.57
C GLY A 16 -11.70 -8.35 5.66
N ALA A 17 -10.89 -8.93 6.53
CA ALA A 17 -10.99 -10.32 6.92
C ALA A 17 -10.50 -10.47 8.36
N THR A 18 -11.04 -11.48 9.05
CA THR A 18 -10.58 -11.90 10.37
C THR A 18 -10.06 -13.32 10.31
N ALA A 19 -9.02 -13.60 11.08
CA ALA A 19 -8.39 -14.91 11.17
C ALA A 19 -7.99 -15.24 12.62
N ASP A 20 -7.75 -16.52 12.90
CA ASP A 20 -7.34 -17.02 14.23
C ASP A 20 -5.85 -16.82 14.54
N GLY A 21 -5.14 -16.06 13.71
CA GLY A 21 -3.73 -15.73 13.87
C GLY A 21 -3.29 -14.60 12.93
N PRO A 22 -2.04 -14.12 13.09
CA PRO A 22 -1.50 -13.07 12.23
C PRO A 22 -1.30 -13.56 10.80
N SER A 23 -1.52 -12.67 9.83
CA SER A 23 -1.18 -12.92 8.42
C SER A 23 0.32 -13.20 8.27
N LEU A 24 0.65 -14.19 7.44
CA LEU A 24 2.04 -14.47 7.07
C LEU A 24 2.44 -13.57 5.91
N SER A 25 3.59 -12.89 6.00
CA SER A 25 4.06 -11.99 4.94
C SER A 25 4.20 -12.71 3.60
N ASP A 26 3.63 -12.16 2.52
CA ASP A 26 3.81 -12.65 1.14
C ASP A 26 5.22 -12.43 0.61
N GLN A 27 5.90 -11.41 1.12
CA GLN A 27 7.25 -11.09 0.72
C GLN A 27 8.04 -10.61 1.93
N ASN A 28 9.15 -11.29 2.21
CA ASN A 28 10.09 -10.83 3.23
C ASN A 28 11.05 -9.83 2.60
N TRP A 29 11.50 -8.87 3.40
CA TRP A 29 12.32 -7.75 2.95
C TRP A 29 13.51 -7.60 3.88
N LYS A 30 14.71 -7.72 3.32
CA LYS A 30 15.95 -7.48 4.03
C LYS A 30 16.37 -6.03 3.83
N THR A 31 16.62 -5.31 4.91
CA THR A 31 17.14 -3.94 4.84
C THR A 31 18.63 -3.96 4.52
N VAL A 32 19.02 -3.25 3.45
CA VAL A 32 20.41 -3.16 2.97
C VAL A 32 21.01 -1.75 3.13
N MET A 33 20.17 -0.78 3.44
CA MET A 33 20.56 0.59 3.75
C MET A 33 19.46 1.26 4.56
N THR A 34 19.83 2.14 5.48
CA THR A 34 18.89 2.98 6.23
C THR A 34 19.47 4.38 6.31
N GLU A 35 18.66 5.37 5.96
CA GLU A 35 19.02 6.78 6.05
C GLU A 35 17.79 7.59 6.42
N GLY A 36 17.87 8.32 7.53
CA GLY A 36 16.71 9.02 8.10
C GLY A 36 15.51 8.09 8.23
N ASP A 37 14.40 8.50 7.64
CA ASP A 37 13.11 7.80 7.65
C ASP A 37 12.97 6.73 6.54
N CYS A 38 14.03 6.53 5.74
CA CYS A 38 14.03 5.66 4.58
C CYS A 38 14.85 4.38 4.79
N ARG A 39 14.37 3.28 4.22
CA ARG A 39 15.08 2.01 4.14
C ARG A 39 15.10 1.52 2.70
N LEU A 40 16.28 1.23 2.18
CA LEU A 40 16.41 0.42 0.96
C LEU A 40 16.31 -1.06 1.37
N VAL A 41 15.41 -1.77 0.72
CA VAL A 41 15.17 -3.19 0.98
C VAL A 41 15.31 -4.02 -0.29
N GLU A 42 15.79 -5.25 -0.14
CA GLU A 42 15.79 -6.27 -1.19
C GLU A 42 14.87 -7.44 -0.79
N PRO A 43 14.23 -8.13 -1.75
CA PRO A 43 13.41 -9.29 -1.47
C PRO A 43 14.24 -10.38 -0.79
N GLU A 44 13.81 -10.83 0.37
CA GLU A 44 14.30 -12.04 1.00
C GLU A 44 13.39 -13.20 0.59
N ARG A 45 13.97 -14.18 -0.12
CA ARG A 45 13.25 -15.36 -0.60
C ARG A 45 13.71 -16.55 0.21
N PHE A 46 12.76 -17.18 0.88
CA PHE A 46 13.00 -18.42 1.59
C PHE A 46 12.65 -19.61 0.70
N PHE A 47 13.49 -20.63 0.77
CA PHE A 47 13.25 -21.88 0.06
C PHE A 47 12.93 -23.01 1.03
N CYS A 48 11.96 -23.84 0.64
CA CYS A 48 11.64 -25.08 1.34
C CYS A 48 11.80 -26.22 0.33
N GLU A 49 12.80 -27.09 0.55
CA GLU A 49 13.11 -28.23 -0.32
C GLU A 49 11.90 -29.15 -0.47
N GLU A 50 11.25 -29.44 0.65
CA GLU A 50 9.94 -30.08 0.66
C GLU A 50 8.84 -29.02 0.60
N ASN A 51 7.87 -29.22 -0.29
CA ASN A 51 6.70 -28.34 -0.37
C ASN A 51 5.95 -28.38 0.98
N CYS A 52 5.69 -27.20 1.57
CA CYS A 52 5.01 -27.06 2.85
C CYS A 52 3.61 -27.70 2.90
N GLY A 53 3.02 -28.04 1.75
CA GLY A 53 1.70 -28.62 1.67
C GLY A 53 0.59 -27.58 1.78
N PHE A 54 -0.66 -28.04 1.63
CA PHE A 54 -1.82 -27.14 1.61
C PHE A 54 -2.07 -26.51 2.99
N GLY A 55 -2.25 -25.18 3.02
CA GLY A 55 -2.50 -24.42 4.24
C GLY A 55 -1.25 -24.08 5.06
N TYR A 56 -0.06 -24.22 4.47
CA TYR A 56 1.21 -23.82 5.05
C TYR A 56 2.01 -23.00 4.05
N LYS A 57 2.89 -22.14 4.58
CA LYS A 57 3.74 -21.25 3.81
C LYS A 57 5.19 -21.35 4.26
N CYS A 58 6.13 -21.26 3.32
CA CYS A 58 7.55 -21.19 3.62
C CYS A 58 7.88 -19.80 4.17
N VAL A 59 8.28 -19.71 5.43
CA VAL A 59 8.55 -18.45 6.15
C VAL A 59 10.02 -18.31 6.56
N GLY A 60 10.84 -19.29 6.21
CA GLY A 60 12.26 -19.36 6.49
C GLY A 60 12.85 -20.55 5.74
N GLU A 61 14.18 -20.66 5.68
CA GLU A 61 14.86 -21.81 5.06
C GLU A 61 14.36 -23.11 5.66
N ASN A 62 13.78 -23.97 4.82
CA ASN A 62 13.15 -25.24 5.19
C ASN A 62 12.18 -25.13 6.38
N THR A 63 11.52 -23.97 6.53
CA THR A 63 10.62 -23.67 7.64
C THR A 63 9.22 -23.36 7.14
N CYS A 64 8.30 -24.28 7.39
CA CYS A 64 6.89 -24.14 7.05
C CYS A 64 6.07 -23.70 8.25
N GLN A 65 5.21 -22.71 8.07
CA GLN A 65 4.27 -22.23 9.08
C GLN A 65 2.84 -22.36 8.57
N ALA A 66 1.92 -22.79 9.44
CA ALA A 66 0.50 -22.88 9.11
C ALA A 66 -0.06 -21.48 8.83
N GLU A 67 -0.83 -21.36 7.75
CA GLU A 67 -1.59 -20.14 7.49
C GLU A 67 -2.72 -19.98 8.51
N PRO A 68 -3.02 -18.75 8.95
CA PRO A 68 -4.12 -18.52 9.88
C PRO A 68 -5.45 -18.83 9.18
N LYS A 69 -6.36 -19.47 9.92
CA LYS A 69 -7.68 -19.82 9.41
C LYS A 69 -8.59 -18.62 9.51
N ARG A 70 -9.32 -18.34 8.42
CA ARG A 70 -10.35 -17.32 8.42
C ARG A 70 -11.45 -17.68 9.42
N ILE A 71 -11.80 -16.73 10.27
CA ILE A 71 -12.90 -16.84 11.22
C ILE A 71 -13.96 -15.79 10.88
N ASN A 72 -15.21 -16.12 11.19
CA ASN A 72 -16.32 -15.19 11.07
C ASN A 72 -16.58 -14.55 12.44
N VAL A 73 -16.68 -13.23 12.48
CA VAL A 73 -16.95 -12.42 13.69
C VAL A 73 -18.34 -11.78 13.63
N GLY A 74 -19.26 -12.42 12.90
CA GLY A 74 -20.63 -11.98 12.70
C GLY A 74 -20.76 -10.83 11.69
N LYS A 75 -21.91 -10.15 11.76
CA LYS A 75 -22.20 -8.99 10.92
C LYS A 75 -21.24 -7.84 11.21
N VAL A 76 -20.71 -7.25 10.14
CA VAL A 76 -19.83 -6.07 10.21
C VAL A 76 -20.53 -4.88 9.57
N THR A 77 -20.46 -3.73 10.23
CA THR A 77 -21.08 -2.49 9.78
C THR A 77 -20.07 -1.35 9.89
N LEU A 78 -19.96 -0.55 8.83
CA LEU A 78 -19.11 0.63 8.77
C LEU A 78 -20.00 1.87 8.75
N SER A 79 -19.62 2.89 9.53
CA SER A 79 -20.36 4.15 9.66
C SER A 79 -19.42 5.35 9.68
N GLY A 80 -19.95 6.53 9.33
CA GLY A 80 -19.19 7.77 9.21
C GLY A 80 -18.69 8.06 7.80
N LEU A 81 -19.14 7.30 6.80
CA LEU A 81 -18.81 7.50 5.39
C LEU A 81 -19.93 8.23 4.63
N LYS A 82 -19.72 8.53 3.34
CA LYS A 82 -20.70 9.03 2.39
C LYS A 82 -20.86 8.02 1.25
N THR A 83 -22.04 7.44 1.12
CA THR A 83 -22.38 6.59 -0.02
C THR A 83 -22.93 7.39 -1.19
N THR A 84 -22.96 6.80 -2.38
CA THR A 84 -23.61 7.40 -3.56
C THR A 84 -25.12 7.57 -3.36
N GLU A 85 -25.72 6.77 -2.47
CA GLU A 85 -27.11 6.86 -2.04
C GLU A 85 -27.33 7.85 -0.88
N ASN A 86 -26.30 8.64 -0.52
CA ASN A 86 -26.35 9.64 0.54
C ASN A 86 -26.69 9.08 1.94
N THR A 87 -26.27 7.83 2.21
CA THR A 87 -26.30 7.22 3.54
C THR A 87 -24.95 7.35 4.23
N THR A 88 -24.95 7.22 5.56
CA THR A 88 -23.73 7.34 6.38
C THR A 88 -23.30 6.03 7.05
N THR A 89 -23.98 4.94 6.72
CA THR A 89 -23.76 3.61 7.28
C THR A 89 -23.96 2.58 6.18
N MET A 90 -23.09 1.57 6.14
CA MET A 90 -23.17 0.46 5.20
C MET A 90 -22.83 -0.87 5.89
N SER A 91 -23.37 -1.97 5.35
CA SER A 91 -23.07 -3.32 5.82
C SER A 91 -21.90 -3.90 5.02
N LEU A 92 -20.92 -4.50 5.69
CA LEU A 92 -19.84 -5.25 5.01
C LEU A 92 -20.15 -6.76 4.92
N GLY A 93 -21.38 -7.14 5.29
CA GLY A 93 -21.85 -8.53 5.33
C GLY A 93 -21.63 -9.20 6.68
N ASP A 94 -21.94 -10.49 6.73
CA ASP A 94 -21.89 -11.35 7.91
C ASP A 94 -21.00 -12.58 7.71
N ARG A 95 -20.12 -12.53 6.71
CA ARG A 95 -19.13 -13.57 6.41
C ARG A 95 -17.84 -12.95 5.89
N THR A 96 -16.72 -13.60 6.16
CA THR A 96 -15.39 -13.23 5.63
C THR A 96 -15.21 -13.72 4.19
N PRO A 97 -14.59 -12.94 3.27
CA PRO A 97 -14.13 -11.56 3.46
C PRO A 97 -15.32 -10.57 3.55
N TYR A 98 -15.17 -9.56 4.40
CA TYR A 98 -16.13 -8.48 4.60
C TYR A 98 -15.92 -7.40 3.55
N MET A 99 -16.93 -7.18 2.71
CA MET A 99 -16.90 -6.22 1.60
C MET A 99 -18.31 -5.65 1.42
N PRO A 100 -18.44 -4.35 1.15
CA PRO A 100 -19.73 -3.75 0.88
C PRO A 100 -20.24 -4.14 -0.52
N ILE A 101 -21.54 -3.98 -0.72
CA ILE A 101 -22.15 -3.98 -2.07
C ILE A 101 -22.45 -2.56 -2.55
N GLU A 102 -22.53 -1.61 -1.61
CA GLU A 102 -22.84 -0.22 -1.84
C GLU A 102 -21.60 0.57 -2.28
N GLU A 103 -21.78 1.50 -3.22
CA GLU A 103 -20.73 2.38 -3.70
C GLU A 103 -20.55 3.61 -2.77
N MET A 104 -19.32 4.12 -2.72
CA MET A 104 -18.94 5.27 -1.90
C MET A 104 -18.58 6.47 -2.77
N VAL A 105 -18.83 7.66 -2.25
CA VAL A 105 -18.34 8.90 -2.86
C VAL A 105 -16.86 9.07 -2.50
N TYR A 106 -16.07 9.67 -3.39
CA TYR A 106 -14.70 10.08 -3.09
C TYR A 106 -14.63 11.61 -2.85
N PRO A 107 -14.01 12.07 -1.74
CA PRO A 107 -13.60 11.28 -0.59
C PRO A 107 -14.81 10.76 0.21
N PRO A 108 -14.70 9.59 0.85
CA PRO A 108 -15.83 8.97 1.55
C PRO A 108 -16.11 9.61 2.91
N PHE A 109 -15.22 10.46 3.42
CA PHE A 109 -15.36 11.16 4.69
C PHE A 109 -14.58 12.48 4.65
N GLU A 110 -14.85 13.35 5.61
CA GLU A 110 -14.03 14.53 5.87
C GLU A 110 -12.78 14.13 6.66
N ASP A 111 -11.71 14.92 6.52
CA ASP A 111 -10.52 14.78 7.35
C ASP A 111 -10.86 14.98 8.84
N GLY A 112 -10.36 14.08 9.70
CA GLY A 112 -10.72 14.03 11.12
C GLY A 112 -12.14 13.53 11.41
N GLY A 113 -12.98 13.28 10.40
CA GLY A 113 -14.36 12.81 10.55
C GLY A 113 -14.44 11.46 11.27
N LYS A 114 -15.38 11.29 12.19
CA LYS A 114 -15.48 10.05 12.97
C LYS A 114 -15.92 8.87 12.10
N ILE A 115 -15.10 7.82 12.05
CA ILE A 115 -15.42 6.53 11.43
C ILE A 115 -15.63 5.47 12.50
N THR A 116 -16.61 4.59 12.35
CA THR A 116 -16.82 3.49 13.29
C THR A 116 -17.12 2.18 12.57
N LEU A 117 -16.29 1.18 12.85
CA LEU A 117 -16.46 -0.20 12.43
C LEU A 117 -17.03 -1.00 13.60
N SER A 118 -18.16 -1.67 13.38
CA SER A 118 -18.87 -2.44 14.40
C SER A 118 -18.95 -3.90 14.01
N PHE A 119 -18.67 -4.78 14.97
CA PHE A 119 -18.69 -6.23 14.83
C PHE A 119 -19.75 -6.81 15.77
N ALA A 120 -20.65 -7.63 15.23
CA ALA A 120 -21.70 -8.27 16.03
C ALA A 120 -21.15 -9.36 16.97
N GLY A 121 -19.96 -9.88 16.71
CA GLY A 121 -19.40 -11.02 17.43
C GLY A 121 -19.98 -12.35 16.93
N ASP A 122 -19.51 -13.44 17.54
CA ASP A 122 -19.95 -14.80 17.24
C ASP A 122 -20.04 -15.60 18.55
N SER A 123 -21.27 -15.95 18.95
CA SER A 123 -21.51 -16.70 20.19
C SER A 123 -20.97 -18.14 20.17
N ALA A 124 -20.91 -18.78 19.00
CA ALA A 124 -20.37 -20.14 18.87
C ALA A 124 -18.85 -20.15 19.04
N LEU A 125 -18.17 -19.08 18.59
CA LEU A 125 -16.74 -18.86 18.78
C LEU A 125 -16.38 -18.09 20.06
N LYS A 126 -17.38 -17.69 20.87
CA LYS A 126 -17.21 -16.89 22.10
C LYS A 126 -16.50 -15.54 21.84
N ILE A 127 -16.86 -14.90 20.75
CA ILE A 127 -16.39 -13.57 20.38
C ILE A 127 -17.51 -12.58 20.71
N ASP A 128 -17.27 -11.72 21.70
CA ASP A 128 -18.20 -10.65 22.04
C ASP A 128 -18.31 -9.62 20.90
N SER A 129 -19.40 -8.87 20.86
CA SER A 129 -19.48 -7.70 19.98
C SER A 129 -18.47 -6.64 20.40
N PHE A 130 -17.93 -5.92 19.44
CA PHE A 130 -16.99 -4.82 19.71
C PHE A 130 -17.03 -3.79 18.58
N THR A 131 -16.46 -2.63 18.87
CA THR A 131 -16.33 -1.54 17.91
C THR A 131 -14.89 -1.04 17.85
N ILE A 132 -14.54 -0.48 16.70
CA ILE A 132 -13.32 0.30 16.50
C ILE A 132 -13.76 1.67 16.01
N THR A 133 -13.40 2.72 16.74
CA THR A 133 -13.63 4.10 16.32
C THR A 133 -12.31 4.70 15.88
N GLY A 134 -12.33 5.29 14.69
CA GLY A 134 -11.21 6.01 14.10
C GLY A 134 -11.63 7.37 13.58
N LYS A 135 -10.69 8.01 12.88
CA LYS A 135 -10.89 9.27 12.19
C LYS A 135 -10.54 9.11 10.72
N GLY A 136 -11.32 9.74 9.85
CA GLY A 136 -11.03 9.90 8.43
C GLY A 136 -9.76 10.71 8.24
N ILE A 137 -9.21 10.59 7.05
CA ILE A 137 -7.97 11.25 6.62
C ILE A 137 -8.25 12.09 5.37
N ALA A 138 -7.53 13.18 5.18
CA ALA A 138 -7.55 13.89 3.90
C ALA A 138 -6.96 13.01 2.78
N PRO A 139 -7.44 13.11 1.53
CA PRO A 139 -6.74 12.53 0.38
C PRO A 139 -5.27 12.94 0.31
N ILE A 140 -4.37 12.00 0.04
CA ILE A 140 -2.97 12.33 -0.26
C ILE A 140 -2.92 13.00 -1.64
N GLU A 141 -2.14 14.07 -1.74
CA GLU A 141 -1.92 14.79 -3.00
C GLU A 141 -0.43 15.11 -3.16
N ILE A 142 0.23 14.41 -4.07
CA ILE A 142 1.65 14.60 -4.41
C ILE A 142 1.79 15.87 -5.26
N LYS A 143 2.47 16.88 -4.71
CA LYS A 143 2.66 18.20 -5.32
C LYS A 143 3.85 18.28 -6.30
N ASN A 144 4.57 17.19 -6.51
CA ASN A 144 5.65 17.14 -7.49
C ASN A 144 5.08 17.01 -8.91
N ASP A 145 5.29 18.02 -9.76
CA ASP A 145 4.91 17.95 -11.19
C ASP A 145 5.66 16.84 -11.94
N SER A 146 6.93 16.64 -11.59
CA SER A 146 7.80 15.61 -12.14
C SER A 146 8.81 15.18 -11.08
N ILE A 147 9.09 13.87 -11.03
CA ILE A 147 10.07 13.30 -10.12
C ILE A 147 11.16 12.63 -10.96
N LYS A 148 12.31 13.29 -11.08
CA LYS A 148 13.43 12.83 -11.90
C LYS A 148 14.43 12.07 -11.05
N LEU A 149 14.83 10.90 -11.54
CA LEU A 149 15.85 10.07 -10.93
C LEU A 149 17.18 10.27 -11.66
N GLU A 150 17.95 11.25 -11.22
CA GLU A 150 19.27 11.58 -11.78
C GLU A 150 20.40 11.02 -10.89
N ASP A 151 21.60 10.86 -11.45
CA ASP A 151 22.77 10.36 -10.70
C ASP A 151 23.23 11.37 -9.65
N GLY A 152 23.44 10.90 -8.42
CA GLY A 152 23.94 11.68 -7.30
C GLY A 152 23.02 12.80 -6.81
N LYS A 153 21.76 12.86 -7.27
CA LYS A 153 20.82 13.92 -6.88
C LYS A 153 19.74 13.41 -5.93
N ASP A 154 19.50 14.17 -4.88
CA ASP A 154 18.40 13.96 -3.96
C ASP A 154 17.05 14.17 -4.66
N ILE A 155 16.04 13.43 -4.20
CA ILE A 155 14.63 13.70 -4.53
C ILE A 155 13.96 14.27 -3.28
N THR A 156 13.31 15.41 -3.41
CA THR A 156 12.41 15.92 -2.37
C THR A 156 10.96 15.68 -2.80
N LEU A 157 10.30 14.78 -2.08
CA LEU A 157 8.87 14.54 -2.19
C LEU A 157 8.12 15.65 -1.43
N LYS A 158 7.00 16.10 -2.00
CA LYS A 158 6.16 17.15 -1.45
C LYS A 158 4.69 16.74 -1.56
N TRP A 159 3.92 17.03 -0.52
CA TRP A 159 2.48 16.79 -0.48
C TRP A 159 1.79 17.86 0.36
N GLU A 160 0.46 17.94 0.26
CA GLU A 160 -0.33 18.78 1.16
C GLU A 160 -0.42 18.12 2.54
N PRO A 161 0.10 18.71 3.63
CA PRO A 161 0.01 18.10 4.96
C PRO A 161 -1.43 18.04 5.46
N SER A 162 -1.76 17.02 6.26
CA SER A 162 -3.01 16.97 7.02
C SER A 162 -2.99 17.99 8.16
N GLU A 163 -4.14 18.58 8.48
CA GLU A 163 -4.28 19.40 9.69
C GLU A 163 -4.42 18.52 10.95
N GLN A 164 -4.49 17.19 10.79
CA GLN A 164 -4.73 16.23 11.86
C GLN A 164 -3.46 15.48 12.26
N ASP A 165 -3.29 15.26 13.57
CA ASP A 165 -2.11 14.61 14.17
C ASP A 165 -2.21 13.07 14.23
N HIS A 166 -3.08 12.45 13.43
CA HIS A 166 -3.29 10.99 13.42
C HIS A 166 -2.77 10.28 12.17
N ASP A 167 -2.08 11.03 11.31
CA ASP A 167 -1.64 10.58 9.99
C ASP A 167 -0.13 10.30 9.95
N SER A 168 0.25 9.28 9.19
CA SER A 168 1.63 9.04 8.81
C SER A 168 1.72 8.88 7.31
N ILE A 169 2.83 9.36 6.75
CA ILE A 169 3.11 9.26 5.33
C ILE A 169 4.04 8.08 5.11
N PHE A 170 3.58 7.14 4.32
CA PHE A 170 4.39 6.03 3.84
C PHE A 170 4.65 6.22 2.36
N PHE A 171 5.79 5.76 1.88
CA PHE A 171 6.01 5.72 0.44
C PHE A 171 6.88 4.55 0.03
N GLU A 172 6.68 4.12 -1.20
CA GLU A 172 7.43 3.09 -1.88
C GLU A 172 8.01 3.67 -3.18
N ILE A 173 9.31 3.52 -3.40
CA ILE A 173 9.93 3.69 -4.71
C ILE A 173 10.41 2.35 -5.22
N ASP A 174 9.77 1.87 -6.29
CA ASP A 174 10.15 0.65 -7.01
C ASP A 174 10.39 0.99 -8.48
N ILE A 175 11.64 0.91 -8.89
CA ILE A 175 12.09 1.20 -10.25
C ILE A 175 12.19 -0.05 -11.13
N SER A 176 11.76 -1.20 -10.60
CA SER A 176 11.90 -2.53 -11.21
C SER A 176 10.61 -3.35 -11.17
N TYR A 177 9.47 -2.72 -10.85
CA TYR A 177 8.17 -3.36 -10.63
C TYR A 177 7.82 -4.41 -11.70
N HIS A 178 7.81 -4.01 -12.98
CA HIS A 178 7.51 -4.93 -14.09
C HIS A 178 8.63 -5.95 -14.39
N GLY A 179 9.81 -5.75 -13.83
CA GLY A 179 10.93 -6.71 -13.86
C GLY A 179 10.98 -7.63 -12.63
N GLY A 180 9.95 -7.64 -11.77
CA GLY A 180 9.86 -8.50 -10.59
C GLY A 180 10.59 -7.96 -9.36
N THR A 181 10.40 -6.68 -9.05
CA THR A 181 10.91 -5.92 -7.88
C THR A 181 12.21 -6.46 -7.31
N LYS A 182 13.34 -5.93 -7.76
CA LYS A 182 14.69 -6.36 -7.35
C LYS A 182 15.14 -5.72 -6.03
N ALA A 183 14.70 -4.49 -5.80
CA ALA A 183 14.85 -3.73 -4.56
C ALA A 183 13.83 -2.58 -4.59
N LYS A 184 13.56 -1.99 -3.43
CA LYS A 184 12.73 -0.79 -3.31
C LYS A 184 13.11 0.05 -2.10
N ILE A 185 12.81 1.34 -2.16
CA ILE A 185 12.91 2.22 -1.00
C ILE A 185 11.56 2.24 -0.31
N LEU A 186 11.55 2.05 1.00
CA LEU A 186 10.40 2.20 1.88
C LEU A 186 10.65 3.36 2.84
N GLY A 187 9.79 4.37 2.81
CA GLY A 187 9.80 5.50 3.73
C GLY A 187 8.60 5.51 4.67
N ALA A 188 8.81 5.99 5.89
CA ALA A 188 7.75 6.29 6.85
C ALA A 188 8.09 7.57 7.61
N THR A 189 7.38 8.66 7.32
CA THR A 189 7.64 9.99 7.86
C THR A 189 6.37 10.61 8.44
N LYS A 190 6.53 11.71 9.17
CA LYS A 190 5.41 12.53 9.65
C LYS A 190 4.69 13.18 8.48
N ASP A 191 3.42 13.51 8.70
CA ASP A 191 2.65 14.29 7.72
C ASP A 191 2.95 15.79 7.83
N ASP A 192 4.19 16.18 7.50
CA ASP A 192 4.68 17.57 7.58
C ASP A 192 4.89 18.24 6.21
N GLY A 193 4.45 17.56 5.14
CA GLY A 193 4.39 18.09 3.78
C GLY A 193 5.65 17.83 2.94
N SER A 194 6.73 17.27 3.48
CA SER A 194 7.90 16.95 2.66
C SER A 194 8.82 15.86 3.22
N CYS A 195 9.51 15.15 2.32
CA CYS A 195 10.57 14.22 2.70
C CYS A 195 11.65 14.18 1.63
N THR A 196 12.92 14.19 2.04
CA THR A 196 14.06 14.09 1.13
C THR A 196 14.65 12.68 1.18
N ILE A 197 14.83 12.10 0.01
CA ILE A 197 15.53 10.83 -0.21
C ILE A 197 16.88 11.18 -0.83
N SER A 198 17.95 10.67 -0.24
CA SER A 198 19.30 10.99 -0.69
C SER A 198 19.60 10.44 -2.09
N GLY A 199 20.46 11.14 -2.83
CA GLY A 199 21.01 10.65 -4.09
C GLY A 199 21.79 9.35 -3.91
N GLU A 200 22.45 9.15 -2.77
CA GLU A 200 23.19 7.91 -2.48
C GLU A 200 22.27 6.69 -2.43
N MET A 201 21.14 6.80 -1.71
CA MET A 201 20.16 5.71 -1.63
C MET A 201 19.52 5.43 -2.99
N LEU A 202 19.22 6.49 -3.75
CA LEU A 202 18.65 6.39 -5.10
C LEU A 202 19.62 5.75 -6.09
N ASP A 203 20.90 6.11 -6.02
CA ASP A 203 21.97 5.48 -6.82
C ASP A 203 22.14 4.01 -6.47
N LYS A 204 22.11 3.67 -5.18
CA LYS A 204 22.15 2.28 -4.72
C LYS A 204 20.94 1.49 -5.21
N LEU A 205 19.73 2.07 -5.20
CA LEU A 205 18.54 1.45 -5.78
C LEU A 205 18.73 1.17 -7.29
N LYS A 206 19.24 2.15 -8.06
CA LYS A 206 19.53 1.98 -9.50
C LYS A 206 20.51 0.84 -9.79
N ALA A 207 21.46 0.58 -8.89
CA ALA A 207 22.41 -0.52 -9.05
C ALA A 207 21.75 -1.91 -9.06
N TYR A 208 20.55 -2.08 -8.51
CA TYR A 208 19.77 -3.32 -8.63
C TYR A 208 19.14 -3.50 -10.03
N GLY A 209 19.06 -2.43 -10.81
CA GLY A 209 18.55 -2.42 -12.17
C GLY A 209 17.14 -1.85 -12.29
N ILE A 210 16.84 -1.36 -13.48
CA ILE A 210 15.63 -0.57 -13.80
C ILE A 210 14.79 -1.34 -14.82
N ALA A 211 13.47 -1.30 -14.65
CA ALA A 211 12.48 -1.77 -15.63
C ALA A 211 11.62 -0.58 -16.10
N GLY A 212 10.75 -0.83 -17.07
CA GLY A 212 9.75 0.14 -17.48
C GLY A 212 8.76 0.46 -16.36
N PHE A 213 8.18 1.65 -16.45
CA PHE A 213 7.24 2.25 -15.49
C PHE A 213 7.76 2.28 -14.05
N PRO A 214 8.97 2.83 -13.81
CA PRO A 214 9.45 3.06 -12.45
C PRO A 214 8.48 3.98 -11.72
N ARG A 215 8.14 3.67 -10.47
CA ARG A 215 7.03 4.34 -9.78
C ARG A 215 7.40 4.74 -8.35
N LEU A 216 6.75 5.81 -7.90
CA LEU A 216 6.54 6.18 -6.52
C LEU A 216 5.07 5.91 -6.18
N VAL A 217 4.82 5.24 -5.08
CA VAL A 217 3.49 5.16 -4.46
C VAL A 217 3.59 5.81 -3.09
N MET A 218 2.72 6.78 -2.80
CA MET A 218 2.64 7.46 -1.51
C MET A 218 1.29 7.17 -0.87
N TYR A 219 1.32 6.98 0.44
CA TYR A 219 0.17 6.66 1.25
C TYR A 219 0.06 7.65 2.40
N ARG A 220 -1.12 8.23 2.62
CA ARG A 220 -1.52 8.72 3.94
C ARG A 220 -2.28 7.62 4.63
N ARG A 221 -1.88 7.27 5.86
CA ARG A 221 -2.49 6.17 6.61
C ARG A 221 -2.73 6.54 8.06
N ALA A 222 -3.92 6.19 8.53
CA ALA A 222 -4.28 6.14 9.94
C ALA A 222 -4.67 4.70 10.33
N THR A 223 -4.27 4.25 11.52
CA THR A 223 -4.58 2.90 12.00
C THR A 223 -5.15 2.95 13.41
N PHE A 224 -6.31 2.31 13.58
CA PHE A 224 -7.04 2.23 14.84
C PHE A 224 -7.23 0.77 15.21
N LYS A 225 -7.20 0.44 16.50
CA LYS A 225 -7.33 -0.94 16.97
C LYS A 225 -8.50 -1.09 17.92
N ASN A 226 -9.05 -2.30 18.00
CA ASN A 226 -9.95 -2.66 19.10
C ASN A 226 -9.17 -2.69 20.43
N LYS A 227 -9.90 -2.83 21.55
CA LYS A 227 -9.31 -2.86 22.90
C LYS A 227 -8.28 -3.98 23.09
N ALA A 228 -8.46 -5.12 22.42
CA ALA A 228 -7.53 -6.25 22.50
C ALA A 228 -6.28 -6.07 21.62
N GLY A 229 -6.27 -5.09 20.70
CA GLY A 229 -5.16 -4.81 19.80
C GLY A 229 -5.00 -5.79 18.64
N ASN A 230 -5.96 -6.69 18.43
CA ASN A 230 -5.87 -7.81 17.48
C ASN A 230 -6.73 -7.64 16.21
N VAL A 231 -7.53 -6.57 16.14
CA VAL A 231 -8.27 -6.18 14.94
C VAL A 231 -7.99 -4.71 14.66
N GLU A 232 -7.65 -4.40 13.42
CA GLU A 232 -7.27 -3.07 12.97
C GLU A 232 -8.32 -2.51 11.98
N LEU A 233 -8.66 -1.25 12.14
CA LEU A 233 -9.26 -0.40 11.11
C LEU A 233 -8.13 0.44 10.52
N VAL A 234 -7.75 0.14 9.28
CA VAL A 234 -6.79 0.92 8.51
C VAL A 234 -7.55 1.80 7.54
N ILE A 235 -7.30 3.10 7.61
CA ILE A 235 -7.82 4.08 6.65
C ILE A 235 -6.61 4.60 5.87
N GLU A 236 -6.68 4.49 4.56
CA GLU A 236 -5.57 4.80 3.67
C GLU A 236 -6.04 5.57 2.44
N SER A 237 -5.22 6.54 2.01
CA SER A 237 -5.32 7.23 0.74
C SER A 237 -4.01 7.04 0.02
N GLU A 238 -4.08 6.59 -1.23
CA GLU A 238 -2.92 6.26 -2.07
C GLU A 238 -2.88 7.19 -3.28
N GLU A 239 -1.68 7.68 -3.64
CA GLU A 239 -1.42 8.28 -4.95
C GLU A 239 -0.13 7.71 -5.53
N MET A 240 -0.12 7.50 -6.85
CA MET A 240 1.01 6.99 -7.60
C MET A 240 1.51 8.01 -8.62
N LYS A 241 2.84 8.11 -8.77
CA LYS A 241 3.50 8.84 -9.86
C LYS A 241 4.56 7.97 -10.52
N TYR A 242 4.69 8.11 -11.83
CA TYR A 242 5.85 7.56 -12.53
C TYR A 242 7.07 8.44 -12.31
N LEU A 243 8.21 7.78 -12.13
CA LEU A 243 9.53 8.41 -12.03
C LEU A 243 10.10 8.58 -13.43
N HIS A 244 10.72 9.72 -13.69
CA HIS A 244 11.45 9.94 -14.93
C HIS A 244 12.91 9.55 -14.75
N VAL A 245 13.34 8.48 -15.41
CA VAL A 245 14.73 8.03 -15.42
C VAL A 245 15.36 8.38 -16.77
N PRO A 246 16.42 9.21 -16.81
CA PRO A 246 17.10 9.56 -18.06
C PRO A 246 17.51 8.31 -18.86
N GLY A 247 17.19 8.31 -20.15
CA GLY A 247 17.52 7.22 -21.06
C GLY A 247 16.60 5.99 -20.98
N ILE A 248 15.62 5.95 -20.08
CA ILE A 248 14.63 4.87 -20.01
C ILE A 248 13.34 5.31 -20.69
N ILE A 249 12.93 4.55 -21.71
CA ILE A 249 11.64 4.70 -22.39
C ILE A 249 10.80 3.49 -22.04
N SER A 250 9.73 3.71 -21.27
CA SER A 250 8.82 2.65 -20.85
C SER A 250 7.83 2.31 -21.95
N CYS A 251 7.44 1.04 -22.08
CA CYS A 251 6.57 0.59 -23.16
C CYS A 251 5.57 -0.47 -22.73
N ASN A 252 4.39 -0.43 -23.32
CA ASN A 252 3.38 -1.50 -23.24
C ASN A 252 3.09 -2.08 -24.63
N GLY A 253 4.15 -2.49 -25.34
CA GLY A 253 4.09 -3.04 -26.70
C GLY A 253 4.37 -2.03 -27.82
N TYR A 254 4.44 -0.74 -27.50
CA TYR A 254 4.74 0.33 -28.46
C TYR A 254 6.03 1.05 -28.08
N CYS A 255 6.91 1.26 -29.07
CA CYS A 255 8.18 1.94 -28.93
C CYS A 255 8.40 2.91 -30.10
N PRO A 256 9.29 3.90 -29.96
CA PRO A 256 9.75 4.72 -31.08
C PRO A 256 10.29 3.86 -32.25
N ASP A 257 10.28 4.42 -33.45
CA ASP A 257 10.75 3.74 -34.65
C ASP A 257 12.16 3.18 -34.49
N GLY A 258 12.34 1.92 -34.89
CA GLY A 258 13.61 1.20 -34.80
C GLY A 258 13.89 0.57 -33.43
N MET A 259 13.02 0.75 -32.44
CA MET A 259 13.11 0.10 -31.13
C MET A 259 12.06 -0.99 -30.95
N THR A 260 12.34 -1.92 -30.05
CA THR A 260 11.46 -3.01 -29.64
C THR A 260 11.18 -2.95 -28.15
N CYS A 261 9.96 -3.33 -27.75
CA CYS A 261 9.59 -3.36 -26.34
C CYS A 261 10.12 -4.64 -25.69
N GLY A 262 11.05 -4.50 -24.74
CA GLY A 262 11.58 -5.62 -23.96
C GLY A 262 10.55 -6.23 -22.99
N SER A 263 10.85 -7.43 -22.49
CA SER A 263 10.02 -8.09 -21.47
C SER A 263 9.98 -7.33 -20.14
N ASP A 264 11.02 -6.55 -19.86
CA ASP A 264 11.11 -5.61 -18.75
C ASP A 264 10.43 -4.27 -19.04
N ARG A 265 9.68 -4.15 -20.14
CA ARG A 265 8.92 -2.95 -20.52
C ARG A 265 9.78 -1.73 -20.84
N VAL A 266 11.01 -1.94 -21.29
CA VAL A 266 11.91 -0.87 -21.77
C VAL A 266 12.10 -0.97 -23.29
N CYS A 267 12.00 0.14 -24.01
CA CYS A 267 12.35 0.20 -25.42
C CYS A 267 13.86 0.11 -25.64
N ARG A 268 14.28 -0.73 -26.58
CA ARG A 268 15.67 -0.91 -27.00
C ARG A 268 15.78 -1.04 -28.50
#